data_AF-A0A7X0ZA05-F1
#
_entry.id   AF-A0A7X0ZA05-F1
#
_cell.length_a   1.000
_cell.length_b   1.000
_cell.length_c   1.000
_cell.angle_alpha   90.00
_cell.angle_beta   90.00
_cell.angle_gamma   90.00
#
_symmetry.space_group_name_H-M   'P 1'
#
loop_
_entity.id
_entity.type
_entity.pdbx_description
1 polymer ?
#
loop_
_entity_poly.entity_id
_entity_poly.type
_entity_poly.pdbx_seq_one_letter_code
_entity_poly.pdbx_strand_id
1 'polypeptide(L)' 'MKKDRLTMIKETFKNDKTGELTPGVTIILDGEVAQALDIIMKNKGYSDYPEALKDVIFEGIQSFIKQND' A
#
# COMPACT_ATOMS: atom_id res chain seq x y z
N MET A 1 23.00 -8.86 -0.19
CA MET A 1 21.83 -8.03 -0.50
C MET A 1 20.62 -8.68 0.16
N LYS A 2 20.14 -8.14 1.27
CA LYS A 2 18.84 -8.57 1.83
C LYS A 2 17.81 -8.29 0.74
N LYS A 3 17.10 -9.34 0.31
CA LYS A 3 16.01 -9.18 -0.65
C LYS A 3 14.86 -8.58 0.17
N ASP A 4 14.67 -7.28 0.08
CA ASP A 4 13.45 -6.62 0.55
C ASP A 4 12.29 -7.15 -0.29
N ARG A 5 11.67 -8.24 0.19
CA ARG A 5 10.59 -8.92 -0.51
C ARG A 5 9.28 -8.35 -0.03
N LEU A 6 8.84 -7.26 -0.66
CA LEU A 6 7.44 -6.91 -0.60
C LEU A 6 6.65 -7.97 -1.39
N THR A 7 5.86 -8.77 -0.70
CA THR A 7 5.01 -9.77 -1.36
C THR A 7 3.63 -9.18 -1.57
N MET A 8 3.18 -9.18 -2.82
CA MET A 8 1.87 -8.67 -3.22
C MET A 8 1.10 -9.78 -3.93
N ILE A 9 -0.11 -10.04 -3.46
CA ILE A 9 -1.02 -11.04 -4.00
C ILE A 9 -2.21 -10.30 -4.59
N LYS A 10 -2.48 -10.50 -5.88
CA LYS A 10 -3.65 -9.95 -6.56
C LYS A 10 -4.80 -10.93 -6.44
N GLU A 11 -5.93 -10.44 -5.99
CA GLU A 11 -7.19 -11.15 -5.96
C GLU A 11 -8.23 -10.32 -6.72
N THR A 12 -9.21 -10.97 -7.34
CA THR A 12 -10.28 -10.28 -8.07
C THR A 12 -11.58 -10.51 -7.33
N PHE A 13 -12.21 -9.43 -6.90
CA PHE A 13 -13.47 -9.45 -6.17
C PHE A 13 -14.59 -9.02 -7.11
N LYS A 14 -15.75 -9.68 -7.01
CA LYS A 14 -16.95 -9.16 -7.65
C LYS A 14 -17.60 -8.15 -6.70
N ASN A 15 -17.78 -6.93 -7.16
CA ASN A 15 -18.52 -5.92 -6.41
C ASN A 15 -20.01 -6.27 -6.46
N ASP A 16 -20.59 -6.63 -5.32
CA ASP A 16 -21.99 -7.05 -5.25
C ASP A 16 -22.99 -5.94 -5.58
N LYS A 17 -22.57 -4.66 -5.53
CA LYS A 17 -23.43 -3.51 -5.85
C LYS A 17 -23.45 -3.17 -7.34
N THR A 18 -22.31 -3.27 -8.02
CA THR A 18 -22.17 -2.89 -9.45
C THR A 18 -22.08 -4.09 -10.38
N GLY A 19 -21.78 -5.28 -9.85
CA GLY A 19 -21.50 -6.50 -10.62
C GLY A 19 -20.11 -6.52 -11.26
N GLU A 20 -19.33 -5.45 -11.11
CA GLU A 20 -18.01 -5.30 -11.72
C GLU A 20 -16.93 -6.09 -10.99
N LEU A 21 -15.89 -6.49 -11.73
CA LEU A 21 -14.71 -7.12 -11.16
C LEU A 21 -13.72 -6.06 -10.69
N THR A 22 -13.52 -5.96 -9.38
CA THR A 22 -12.56 -5.04 -8.76
C THR A 22 -11.31 -5.81 -8.31
N PRO A 23 -10.10 -5.39 -8.69
CA PRO A 23 -8.88 -5.98 -8.16
C PRO A 23 -8.67 -5.55 -6.71
N GLY A 24 -8.41 -6.50 -5.82
CA GLY A 24 -7.83 -6.25 -4.51
C GLY A 24 -6.39 -6.76 -4.47
N VAL A 25 -5.58 -6.12 -3.63
CA VAL A 25 -4.18 -6.47 -3.45
C VAL A 25 -3.94 -6.72 -1.99
N THR A 26 -3.56 -7.96 -1.65
CA THR A 26 -3.08 -8.31 -0.32
C THR A 26 -1.57 -8.08 -0.29
N ILE A 27 -1.09 -7.29 0.65
CA ILE A 27 0.32 -6.94 0.80
C ILE A 27 0.84 -7.55 2.09
N ILE A 28 1.87 -8.38 2.01
CA ILE A 28 2.58 -8.92 3.17
C ILE A 28 3.77 -8.01 3.43
N LEU A 29 3.72 -7.31 4.56
CA LEU A 29 4.76 -6.41 5.02
C LEU A 29 5.78 -7.19 5.85
N ASP A 30 7.02 -7.26 5.38
CA ASP A 30 8.13 -7.91 6.07
C ASP A 30 9.42 -7.09 5.91
N GLY A 31 10.37 -7.29 6.81
CA GLY A 31 11.71 -6.70 6.76
C GLY A 31 11.70 -5.18 6.82
N GLU A 32 12.51 -4.56 5.96
CA GLU A 32 12.77 -3.12 5.99
C GLU A 32 11.54 -2.29 5.64
N VAL A 33 10.60 -2.84 4.85
CA VAL A 33 9.35 -2.16 4.48
C VAL A 33 8.43 -2.00 5.69
N ALA A 34 8.28 -3.05 6.50
CA ALA A 34 7.49 -2.97 7.74
C ALA A 34 8.09 -1.94 8.70
N GLN A 35 9.42 -1.95 8.87
CA GLN A 35 10.13 -0.99 9.73
C GLN A 35 9.98 0.46 9.25
N ALA A 36 10.03 0.69 7.93
CA ALA A 36 9.80 2.02 7.37
C ALA A 36 8.36 2.51 7.65
N LEU A 37 7.37 1.63 7.50
CA LEU A 37 5.97 1.96 7.82
C LEU A 37 5.79 2.23 9.32
N ASP A 38 6.44 1.49 10.21
CA ASP A 38 6.41 1.75 11.66
C ASP A 38 6.90 3.15 12.01
N ILE A 39 7.99 3.59 11.37
CA ILE A 39 8.53 4.94 11.56
C ILE A 39 7.53 6.00 11.07
N ILE A 40 6.91 5.78 9.91
CA ILE A 40 5.89 6.68 9.36
C ILE A 40 4.69 6.76 10.30
N MET A 41 4.17 5.62 10.76
CA MET A 41 3.08 5.52 11.72
C MET A 41 3.37 6.32 12.99
N LYS A 42 4.54 6.11 13.59
CA LYS A 42 4.95 6.82 14.81
C LYS A 42 5.03 8.33 14.60
N ASN A 43 5.56 8.78 13.47
CA ASN A 43 5.78 10.20 13.20
C ASN A 43 4.49 10.95 12.85
N LYS A 44 3.54 10.27 12.19
CA LYS A 44 2.27 10.85 11.73
C LYS A 44 1.11 10.59 12.69
N GLY A 45 1.29 9.70 13.67
CA GLY A 45 0.26 9.34 14.66
C GLY A 45 -0.80 8.39 14.12
N TYR A 46 -0.47 7.58 13.11
CA TYR A 46 -1.41 6.60 12.55
C TYR A 46 -1.65 5.44 13.52
N SER A 47 -2.87 4.92 13.49
CA SER A 47 -3.34 3.88 14.38
C SER A 47 -3.03 2.46 13.91
N ASP A 48 -2.90 2.26 12.60
CA ASP A 48 -2.60 0.98 11.98
C ASP A 48 -1.84 1.10 10.64
N TYR A 49 -1.40 -0.04 10.10
CA TYR A 49 -0.68 -0.10 8.82
C TYR A 49 -1.54 0.33 7.62
N PRO A 50 -2.82 -0.10 7.48
CA PRO A 50 -3.66 0.37 6.38
C PRO A 50 -3.77 1.89 6.27
N GLU A 51 -3.88 2.59 7.40
CA GLU A 51 -3.95 4.05 7.43
C GLU A 51 -2.65 4.69 6.90
N ALA A 52 -1.50 4.24 7.41
CA ALA A 52 -0.20 4.70 6.93
C ALA A 52 0.03 4.35 5.44
N LEU A 53 -0.34 3.14 5.04
CA LEU A 53 -0.14 2.64 3.69
C LEU A 53 -1.00 3.38 2.67
N LYS A 54 -2.23 3.77 3.04
CA LYS A 54 -3.11 4.61 2.22
C LYS A 54 -2.41 5.90 1.84
N ASP A 55 -1.86 6.63 2.81
CA ASP A 55 -1.20 7.91 2.56
C ASP A 55 0.06 7.73 1.71
N VAL A 56 0.89 6.72 2.01
CA VAL A 56 2.07 6.38 1.20
C VAL A 56 1.70 6.07 -0.25
N ILE A 57 0.64 5.29 -0.49
CA ILE A 57 0.17 4.98 -1.84
C ILE A 57 -0.31 6.24 -2.56
N PHE A 58 -1.11 7.08 -1.91
CA PHE A 58 -1.63 8.31 -2.53
C PHE A 58 -0.51 9.30 -2.87
N GLU A 59 0.43 9.54 -1.95
CA GLU A 59 1.59 10.40 -2.18
C GLU A 59 2.46 9.84 -3.32
N GLY A 60 2.68 8.52 -3.34
CA GLY A 60 3.39 7.84 -4.41
C GLY A 60 2.73 8.03 -5.78
N ILE A 61 1.43 7.76 -5.88
CA ILE A 61 0.66 7.97 -7.13
C ILE A 61 0.75 9.42 -7.61
N GLN A 62 0.56 10.39 -6.71
CA GLN A 62 0.66 11.81 -7.07
C GLN A 62 2.05 12.18 -7.58
N SER A 63 3.10 11.61 -6.99
CA SER A 63 4.48 11.82 -7.45
C SER A 63 4.69 11.29 -8.88
N PHE A 64 4.13 10.12 -9.21
CA PHE A 64 4.21 9.57 -10.56
C PHE A 64 3.39 10.38 -11.58
N ILE A 65 2.23 10.89 -11.20
CA ILE A 65 1.41 11.74 -12.09
C ILE A 65 2.17 13.03 -12.41
N LYS A 66 2.67 13.74 -11.39
CA LYS A 66 3.41 15.00 -11.56
C LYS A 66 4.72 14.89 -12.34
N GLN A 67 5.31 13.70 -12.44
CA GLN A 67 6.52 13.46 -13.22
C GLN A 67 6.23 13.24 -14.72
N ASN A 68 4.97 13.03 -15.09
CA ASN A 68 4.54 12.79 -16.47
C ASN A 68 3.70 13.95 -17.05
N ASP A 69 3.58 15.06 -16.31
CA ASP A 69 3.02 16.36 -16.74
C ASP A 69 4.16 17.37 -16.98
#